data_AF-A0A067C6D3-F1
#
_entry.id   AF-A0A067C6D3-F1
#
_cell.length_a   1.000
_cell.length_b   1.000
_cell.length_c   1.000
_cell.angle_alpha   90.00
_cell.angle_beta   90.00
_cell.angle_gamma   90.00
#
_symmetry.space_group_name_H-M   'P 1'
#
loop_
_entity.id
_entity.type
_entity.pdbx_description
1 polymer ?
#
loop_
_entity_poly.entity_id
_entity_poly.type
_entity_poly.pdbx_seq_one_letter_code
_entity_poly.pdbx_strand_id
1 'polypeptide(L)'
;MSSTDLRAQGNDAFEAKRYDEAEALYAKAILQDPRQHALFGNRSAARFHLQKFDDALRDAEAAIALDPQWAKGYFRQGQALEALGHLRRAQTAYEHAATLGSKTREVQAKIASTKKLADKIDREKTIRTRDEWKQVYTHLSDTKMRLGLLVAFWNQSSKPERFAFFMRFLELLAGGSAPSRISKYASDDMEPIPAGNYEELLIPAPWTAYFARLDLAKKAEMMQDMYLLATPAEQTTIVNDMKYLMHELSGRAKTAENDENDN
;
A
#
# COMPACT_ATOMS: atom_id res chain seq x y z
N MET A 1 48.68 8.48 -14.13
CA MET A 1 47.44 9.26 -14.33
C MET A 1 46.80 9.53 -12.98
N SER A 2 46.31 10.73 -12.75
CA SER A 2 45.63 11.08 -11.50
C SER A 2 44.22 10.46 -11.43
N SER A 3 43.64 10.39 -10.23
CA SER A 3 42.23 9.97 -10.05
C SER A 3 41.28 10.85 -10.88
N THR A 4 41.56 12.15 -10.97
CA THR A 4 40.80 13.11 -11.77
C THR A 4 40.88 12.84 -13.27
N ASP A 5 42.06 12.46 -13.79
CA ASP A 5 42.23 12.10 -15.21
C ASP A 5 41.48 10.81 -15.54
N LEU A 6 41.58 9.80 -14.67
CA LEU A 6 40.89 8.52 -14.82
C LEU A 6 39.37 8.71 -14.78
N ARG A 7 38.88 9.57 -13.88
CA ARG A 7 37.47 9.95 -13.83
C ARG A 7 37.01 10.65 -15.10
N ALA A 8 37.80 11.58 -15.63
CA ALA A 8 37.48 12.29 -16.87
C ALA A 8 37.38 11.32 -18.05
N GLN A 9 38.37 10.45 -18.23
CA GLN A 9 38.31 9.41 -19.28
C GLN A 9 37.14 8.44 -19.06
N GLY A 10 36.84 8.08 -17.82
CA GLY A 10 35.68 7.26 -17.49
C GLY A 10 34.37 7.93 -17.89
N ASN A 11 34.25 9.25 -17.69
CA ASN A 11 33.10 10.02 -18.15
C ASN A 11 33.03 10.04 -19.69
N ASP A 12 34.15 10.25 -20.38
CA ASP A 12 34.20 10.28 -21.85
C ASP A 12 33.79 8.92 -22.44
N ALA A 13 34.29 7.82 -21.87
CA ALA A 13 33.89 6.46 -22.24
C ALA A 13 32.40 6.21 -21.97
N PHE A 14 31.87 6.73 -20.84
CA PHE A 14 30.46 6.62 -20.49
C PHE A 14 29.57 7.36 -21.49
N GLU A 15 29.91 8.60 -21.86
CA GLU A 15 29.20 9.38 -22.89
C GLU A 15 29.26 8.71 -24.27
N ALA A 16 30.39 8.05 -24.58
CA ALA A 16 30.54 7.22 -25.76
C ALA A 16 29.82 5.85 -25.67
N LYS A 17 29.08 5.59 -24.60
CA LYS A 17 28.37 4.32 -24.31
C LYS A 17 29.28 3.09 -24.21
N ARG A 18 30.58 3.28 -24.00
CA ARG A 18 31.57 2.23 -23.73
C ARG A 18 31.60 1.95 -22.23
N TYR A 19 30.53 1.34 -21.74
CA TYR A 19 30.28 1.23 -20.29
C TYR A 19 31.24 0.28 -19.56
N ASP A 20 31.76 -0.73 -20.25
CA ASP A 20 32.80 -1.64 -19.78
C ASP A 20 34.14 -0.90 -19.56
N GLU A 21 34.54 -0.07 -20.53
CA GLU A 21 35.72 0.80 -20.40
C GLU A 21 35.52 1.82 -19.28
N ALA A 22 34.34 2.45 -19.22
CA ALA A 22 33.99 3.39 -18.16
C ALA A 22 34.07 2.74 -16.76
N GLU A 23 33.50 1.54 -16.59
CA GLU A 23 33.59 0.78 -15.33
C GLU A 23 35.05 0.54 -14.92
N ALA A 24 35.89 0.10 -15.84
CA ALA A 24 37.31 -0.16 -15.58
C ALA A 24 38.07 1.11 -15.20
N LEU A 25 37.80 2.24 -15.88
CA LEU A 25 38.42 3.53 -15.58
C LEU A 25 37.98 4.07 -14.22
N TYR A 26 36.69 4.00 -13.88
CA TYR A 26 36.22 4.37 -12.55
C TYR A 26 36.79 3.46 -11.45
N ALA A 27 36.91 2.15 -11.69
CA ALA A 27 37.54 1.24 -10.74
C ALA A 27 39.00 1.61 -10.46
N LYS A 28 39.77 1.97 -11.51
CA LYS A 28 41.13 2.50 -11.34
C LYS A 28 41.14 3.82 -10.58
N ALA A 29 40.21 4.74 -10.86
CA ALA A 29 40.10 6.01 -10.13
C ALA A 29 39.80 5.79 -8.64
N ILE A 30 38.93 4.84 -8.29
CA ILE A 30 38.59 4.49 -6.90
C ILE A 30 39.80 3.97 -6.13
N LEU A 31 40.68 3.20 -6.78
CA LEU A 31 41.93 2.75 -6.14
C LEU A 31 42.86 3.91 -5.79
N GLN A 32 42.79 5.02 -6.53
CA GLN A 32 43.59 6.22 -6.29
C GLN A 32 42.94 7.16 -5.27
N ASP A 33 41.60 7.26 -5.26
CA ASP A 33 40.83 8.08 -4.33
C ASP A 33 39.57 7.35 -3.85
N PRO A 34 39.69 6.50 -2.81
CA PRO A 34 38.59 5.67 -2.34
C PRO A 34 37.55 6.43 -1.52
N ARG A 35 37.78 7.73 -1.23
CA ARG A 35 36.84 8.57 -0.46
C ARG A 35 35.96 9.43 -1.35
N GLN A 36 36.19 9.41 -2.66
CA GLN A 36 35.42 10.21 -3.61
C GLN A 36 34.10 9.53 -3.99
N HIS A 37 33.00 9.90 -3.31
CA HIS A 37 31.65 9.35 -3.51
C HIS A 37 31.20 9.36 -4.98
N ALA A 38 31.58 10.40 -5.74
CA ALA A 38 31.18 10.56 -7.14
C ALA A 38 31.71 9.44 -8.04
N LEU A 39 32.88 8.84 -7.72
CA LEU A 39 33.44 7.74 -8.49
C LEU A 39 32.59 6.47 -8.38
N PHE A 40 32.11 6.18 -7.16
CA PHE A 40 31.21 5.06 -6.92
C PHE A 40 29.87 5.28 -7.64
N GLY A 41 29.28 6.48 -7.55
CA GLY A 41 28.03 6.73 -8.27
C GLY A 41 28.16 6.71 -9.80
N ASN A 42 29.31 7.11 -10.34
CA ASN A 42 29.60 7.01 -11.77
C ASN A 42 29.80 5.54 -12.20
N ARG A 43 30.51 4.73 -11.40
CA ARG A 43 30.66 3.30 -11.64
C ARG A 43 29.33 2.55 -11.50
N SER A 44 28.49 2.95 -10.55
CA SER A 44 27.11 2.47 -10.41
C SER A 44 26.31 2.69 -11.68
N ALA A 45 26.39 3.89 -12.27
CA ALA A 45 25.73 4.19 -13.54
C ALA A 45 26.23 3.30 -14.70
N ALA A 46 27.56 3.11 -14.81
CA ALA A 46 28.14 2.24 -15.84
C ALA A 46 27.67 0.79 -15.68
N ARG A 47 27.71 0.27 -14.44
CA ARG A 47 27.23 -1.07 -14.09
C ARG A 47 25.74 -1.26 -14.34
N PHE A 48 24.93 -0.22 -14.11
CA PHE A 48 23.51 -0.24 -14.43
C PHE A 48 23.27 -0.44 -15.93
N HIS A 49 23.99 0.28 -16.79
CA HIS A 49 23.89 0.10 -18.25
C HIS A 49 24.42 -1.26 -18.73
N LEU A 50 25.36 -1.86 -18.00
CA LEU A 50 25.84 -3.23 -18.20
C LEU A 50 24.90 -4.30 -17.60
N GLN A 51 23.76 -3.92 -17.04
CA GLN A 51 22.80 -4.81 -16.36
C GLN A 51 23.38 -5.55 -15.15
N LYS A 52 24.49 -5.04 -14.58
CA LYS A 52 25.09 -5.55 -13.33
C LYS A 52 24.41 -4.89 -12.12
N PHE A 53 23.12 -5.15 -11.94
CA PHE A 53 22.28 -4.36 -11.02
C PHE A 53 22.69 -4.50 -9.54
N ASP A 54 23.10 -5.70 -9.09
CA ASP A 54 23.61 -5.87 -7.72
C ASP A 54 24.89 -5.05 -7.47
N ASP A 55 25.81 -5.03 -8.44
CA ASP A 55 27.06 -4.24 -8.32
C ASP A 55 26.78 -2.74 -8.42
N ALA A 56 25.81 -2.35 -9.24
CA ALA A 56 25.33 -0.97 -9.30
C ALA A 56 24.72 -0.53 -7.96
N LEU A 57 23.96 -1.41 -7.30
CA LEU A 57 23.38 -1.14 -5.99
C LEU A 57 24.48 -0.96 -4.92
N ARG A 58 25.45 -1.87 -4.86
CA ARG A 58 26.59 -1.78 -3.93
C ARG A 58 27.36 -0.47 -4.08
N ASP A 59 27.61 -0.06 -5.33
CA ASP A 59 28.29 1.21 -5.60
C ASP A 59 27.44 2.43 -5.24
N ALA A 60 26.13 2.39 -5.47
CA ALA A 60 25.25 3.47 -5.05
C ALA A 60 25.21 3.59 -3.52
N GLU A 61 25.14 2.47 -2.80
CA GLU A 61 25.19 2.44 -1.33
C GLU A 61 26.53 2.92 -0.79
N ALA A 62 27.65 2.54 -1.42
CA ALA A 62 28.98 3.07 -1.07
C ALA A 62 29.07 4.59 -1.29
N ALA A 63 28.53 5.10 -2.39
CA ALA A 63 28.47 6.54 -2.64
C ALA A 63 27.65 7.29 -1.58
N ILE A 64 26.49 6.75 -1.19
CA ILE A 64 25.63 7.32 -0.14
C ILE A 64 26.33 7.27 1.23
N ALA A 65 27.05 6.20 1.54
CA ALA A 65 27.80 6.09 2.79
C ALA A 65 28.92 7.12 2.89
N LEU A 66 29.55 7.49 1.76
CA LEU A 66 30.58 8.51 1.68
C LEU A 66 30.02 9.94 1.70
N ASP A 67 28.90 10.18 1.02
CA ASP A 67 28.17 11.46 1.08
C ASP A 67 26.65 11.23 1.16
N PRO A 68 26.08 11.23 2.39
CA PRO A 68 24.65 11.07 2.61
C PRO A 68 23.78 12.22 2.11
N GLN A 69 24.36 13.35 1.69
CA GLN A 69 23.65 14.50 1.12
C GLN A 69 23.66 14.49 -0.41
N TRP A 70 24.32 13.50 -1.03
CA TRP A 70 24.43 13.43 -2.47
C TRP A 70 23.19 12.84 -3.13
N ALA A 71 22.28 13.69 -3.58
CA ALA A 71 21.02 13.28 -4.20
C ALA A 71 21.16 12.29 -5.37
N LYS A 72 22.23 12.40 -6.17
CA LYS A 72 22.50 11.46 -7.27
C LYS A 72 22.78 10.04 -6.78
N GLY A 73 23.40 9.87 -5.61
CA GLY A 73 23.64 8.55 -5.01
C GLY A 73 22.33 7.79 -4.78
N TYR A 74 21.37 8.45 -4.14
CA TYR A 74 20.01 7.90 -3.93
C TYR A 74 19.27 7.64 -5.24
N PHE A 75 19.42 8.51 -6.25
CA PHE A 75 18.84 8.26 -7.57
C PHE A 75 19.41 6.98 -8.21
N ARG A 76 20.74 6.78 -8.15
CA ARG A 76 21.39 5.54 -8.63
C ARG A 76 20.92 4.31 -7.85
N GLN A 77 20.78 4.43 -6.54
CA GLN A 77 20.25 3.37 -5.69
C GLN A 77 18.82 3.00 -6.12
N GLY A 78 17.96 4.00 -6.35
CA GLY A 78 16.60 3.81 -6.85
C GLY A 78 16.57 3.06 -8.19
N GLN A 79 17.44 3.45 -9.14
CA GLN A 79 17.54 2.76 -10.44
C GLN A 79 17.90 1.28 -10.28
N ALA A 80 18.95 0.98 -9.51
CA ALA A 80 19.38 -0.39 -9.29
C ALA A 80 18.30 -1.23 -8.57
N LEU A 81 17.66 -0.68 -7.54
CA LEU A 81 16.58 -1.34 -6.82
C LEU A 81 15.34 -1.59 -7.70
N GLU A 82 14.98 -0.63 -8.56
CA GLU A 82 13.88 -0.77 -9.52
C GLU A 82 14.15 -1.94 -10.47
N ALA A 83 15.37 -2.03 -11.03
CA ALA A 83 15.77 -3.11 -11.93
C ALA A 83 15.83 -4.49 -11.24
N LEU A 84 16.12 -4.52 -9.94
CA LEU A 84 16.08 -5.74 -9.11
C LEU A 84 14.66 -6.10 -8.63
N GLY A 85 13.64 -5.30 -8.96
CA GLY A 85 12.25 -5.52 -8.53
C GLY A 85 11.96 -5.11 -7.08
N HIS A 86 12.89 -4.46 -6.39
CA HIS A 86 12.72 -3.95 -5.03
C HIS A 86 11.99 -2.60 -5.01
N LEU A 87 10.76 -2.56 -5.55
CA LEU A 87 10.06 -1.32 -5.90
C LEU A 87 9.80 -0.38 -4.71
N ARG A 88 9.41 -0.91 -3.54
CA ARG A 88 9.21 -0.07 -2.33
C ARG A 88 10.51 0.61 -1.91
N ARG A 89 11.63 -0.12 -1.90
CA ARG A 89 12.95 0.44 -1.59
C ARG A 89 13.39 1.45 -2.65
N ALA A 90 13.10 1.16 -3.93
CA ALA A 90 13.39 2.08 -5.03
C ALA A 90 12.61 3.40 -4.91
N GLN A 91 11.32 3.32 -4.59
CA GLN A 91 10.47 4.49 -4.33
C GLN A 91 11.07 5.35 -3.20
N THR A 92 11.41 4.74 -2.06
CA THR A 92 12.03 5.45 -0.93
C THR A 92 13.34 6.12 -1.33
N ALA A 93 14.21 5.42 -2.08
CA ALA A 93 15.46 6.01 -2.56
C ALA A 93 15.20 7.23 -3.49
N TYR A 94 14.23 7.16 -4.40
CA TYR A 94 13.86 8.30 -5.24
C TYR A 94 13.25 9.45 -4.45
N GLU A 95 12.44 9.18 -3.43
CA GLU A 95 11.90 10.19 -2.53
C GLU A 95 13.03 10.91 -1.76
N HIS A 96 14.01 10.18 -1.25
CA HIS A 96 15.22 10.78 -0.64
C HIS A 96 16.02 11.62 -1.65
N ALA A 97 16.18 11.16 -2.89
CA ALA A 97 16.82 11.97 -3.93
C ALA A 97 16.06 13.29 -4.17
N ALA A 98 14.71 13.26 -4.15
CA ALA A 98 13.88 14.44 -4.30
C ALA A 98 13.98 15.42 -3.11
N THR A 99 14.07 14.93 -1.88
CA THR A 99 14.21 15.79 -0.69
C THR A 99 15.57 16.49 -0.66
N LEU A 100 16.63 15.84 -1.14
CA LEU A 100 17.99 16.38 -1.24
C LEU A 100 18.22 17.29 -2.46
N GLY A 101 17.16 17.71 -3.15
CA GLY A 101 17.24 18.73 -4.21
C GLY A 101 17.25 18.20 -5.65
N SER A 102 17.15 16.88 -5.87
CA SER A 102 16.90 16.31 -7.21
C SER A 102 15.41 16.40 -7.56
N LYS A 103 14.82 17.61 -7.53
CA LYS A 103 13.41 17.86 -7.91
C LYS A 103 13.22 17.90 -9.44
N THR A 104 13.94 17.05 -10.18
CA THR A 104 13.79 16.97 -11.62
C THR A 104 12.46 16.28 -11.97
N ARG A 105 11.90 16.60 -13.14
CA ARG A 105 10.72 15.89 -13.68
C ARG A 105 10.96 14.38 -13.76
N GLU A 106 12.20 13.97 -14.02
CA GLU A 106 12.62 12.57 -14.06
C GLU A 106 12.44 11.87 -12.71
N VAL A 107 12.91 12.46 -11.61
CA VAL A 107 12.78 11.85 -10.27
C VAL A 107 11.31 11.73 -9.88
N GLN A 108 10.49 12.75 -10.16
CA GLN A 108 9.05 12.68 -9.89
C GLN A 108 8.34 11.62 -10.75
N ALA A 109 8.71 11.49 -12.02
CA ALA A 109 8.21 10.42 -12.88
C ALA A 109 8.61 9.04 -12.37
N LYS A 110 9.83 8.90 -11.85
CA LYS A 110 10.32 7.65 -11.24
C LYS A 110 9.59 7.30 -9.95
N ILE A 111 9.35 8.27 -9.06
CA ILE A 111 8.53 8.05 -7.86
C ILE A 111 7.12 7.60 -8.26
N ALA A 112 6.46 8.31 -9.16
CA ALA A 112 5.09 8.01 -9.57
C ALA A 112 4.96 6.63 -10.26
N SER A 113 5.86 6.31 -11.19
CA SER A 113 5.86 5.03 -11.90
C SER A 113 6.18 3.85 -10.98
N THR A 114 7.20 3.98 -10.12
CA THR A 114 7.59 2.95 -9.17
C THR A 114 6.48 2.71 -8.14
N LYS A 115 5.87 3.78 -7.61
CA LYS A 115 4.72 3.68 -6.70
C LYS A 115 3.55 2.94 -7.36
N LYS A 116 3.17 3.35 -8.57
CA LYS A 116 2.07 2.71 -9.31
C LYS A 116 2.31 1.20 -9.51
N LEU A 117 3.53 0.82 -9.86
CA LEU A 117 3.88 -0.58 -10.06
C LEU A 117 3.92 -1.37 -8.74
N ALA A 118 4.51 -0.78 -7.69
CA ALA A 118 4.54 -1.37 -6.35
C ALA A 118 3.12 -1.60 -5.82
N ASP A 119 2.24 -0.61 -5.94
CA ASP A 119 0.85 -0.69 -5.50
C ASP A 119 0.06 -1.74 -6.29
N LYS A 120 0.33 -1.89 -7.60
CA LYS A 120 -0.26 -2.96 -8.41
C LYS A 120 0.17 -4.34 -7.90
N ILE A 121 1.46 -4.57 -7.68
CA ILE A 121 1.98 -5.85 -7.20
C ILE A 121 1.47 -6.16 -5.80
N ASP A 122 1.46 -5.18 -4.90
CA ASP A 122 0.97 -5.38 -3.54
C ASP A 122 -0.54 -5.64 -3.49
N ARG A 123 -1.32 -5.07 -4.42
CA ARG A 123 -2.76 -5.40 -4.59
C ARG A 123 -2.99 -6.86 -4.97
N GLU A 124 -2.13 -7.41 -5.80
CA GLU A 124 -2.23 -8.79 -6.31
C GLU A 124 -1.58 -9.82 -5.36
N LYS A 125 -0.82 -9.36 -4.36
CA LYS A 125 -0.14 -10.21 -3.38
C LYS A 125 -1.15 -10.91 -2.47
N THR A 126 -0.91 -12.20 -2.23
CA THR A 126 -1.70 -12.99 -1.27
C THR A 126 -1.54 -12.43 0.14
N ILE A 127 -2.67 -12.15 0.79
CA ILE A 127 -2.75 -11.73 2.18
C ILE A 127 -2.83 -12.96 3.10
N ARG A 128 -1.91 -13.04 4.06
CA ARG A 128 -1.77 -14.16 5.00
C ARG A 128 -2.15 -13.76 6.43
N THR A 129 -1.95 -12.50 6.80
CA THR A 129 -2.17 -12.01 8.16
C THR A 129 -3.09 -10.79 8.21
N ARG A 130 -3.62 -10.51 9.40
CA ARG A 130 -4.46 -9.35 9.68
C ARG A 130 -3.68 -8.04 9.52
N ASP A 131 -2.40 -8.03 9.88
CA ASP A 131 -1.53 -6.86 9.73
C ASP A 131 -1.22 -6.55 8.26
N GLU A 132 -0.94 -7.58 7.45
CA GLU A 132 -0.83 -7.41 5.99
C GLU A 132 -2.12 -6.84 5.40
N TRP A 133 -3.27 -7.33 5.86
CA TRP A 133 -4.56 -6.78 5.43
C TRP A 133 -4.74 -5.32 5.84
N LYS A 134 -4.40 -4.96 7.09
CA LYS A 134 -4.50 -3.57 7.57
C LYS A 134 -3.65 -2.63 6.74
N GLN A 135 -2.42 -3.01 6.41
CA GLN A 135 -1.54 -2.20 5.55
C GLN A 135 -2.18 -1.94 4.19
N VAL A 136 -2.77 -2.97 3.60
CA VAL A 136 -3.48 -2.87 2.33
C VAL A 136 -4.71 -1.97 2.45
N TYR A 137 -5.50 -2.15 3.51
CA TYR A 137 -6.70 -1.35 3.78
C TYR A 137 -6.36 0.12 4.05
N THR A 138 -5.25 0.45 4.69
CA THR A 138 -4.90 1.85 4.99
C THR A 138 -4.13 2.54 3.86
N HIS A 139 -3.24 1.83 3.16
CA HIS A 139 -2.30 2.44 2.22
C HIS A 139 -2.66 2.25 0.75
N LEU A 140 -3.40 1.19 0.39
CA LEU A 140 -3.70 0.85 -1.01
C LEU A 140 -5.15 1.11 -1.42
N SER A 141 -5.98 1.60 -0.49
CA SER A 141 -7.38 1.93 -0.72
C SER A 141 -7.60 3.45 -0.70
N ASP A 142 -8.49 3.93 -1.55
CA ASP A 142 -9.14 5.22 -1.38
C ASP A 142 -10.45 5.05 -0.60
N THR A 143 -11.15 6.14 -0.33
CA THR A 143 -12.44 6.12 0.37
C THR A 143 -13.46 5.21 -0.31
N LYS A 144 -13.53 5.25 -1.65
CA LYS A 144 -14.47 4.42 -2.41
C LYS A 144 -14.17 2.93 -2.22
N MET A 145 -12.89 2.54 -2.27
CA MET A 145 -12.44 1.17 -2.06
C MET A 145 -12.70 0.71 -0.62
N ARG A 146 -12.46 1.55 0.40
CA ARG A 146 -12.72 1.18 1.81
C ARG A 146 -14.19 0.89 2.07
N LEU A 147 -15.06 1.79 1.64
CA LEU A 147 -16.51 1.62 1.84
C LEU A 147 -17.05 0.45 1.01
N GLY A 148 -16.59 0.30 -0.24
CA GLY A 148 -16.98 -0.83 -1.08
C GLY A 148 -16.49 -2.18 -0.53
N LEU A 149 -15.31 -2.25 0.08
CA LEU A 149 -14.84 -3.44 0.80
C LEU A 149 -15.76 -3.82 1.97
N LEU A 150 -16.23 -2.82 2.73
CA LEU A 150 -17.12 -3.07 3.86
C LEU A 150 -18.43 -3.68 3.39
N VAL A 151 -19.02 -3.11 2.32
CA VAL A 151 -20.24 -3.62 1.68
C VAL A 151 -20.01 -5.02 1.10
N ALA A 152 -18.89 -5.25 0.40
CA ALA A 152 -18.57 -6.55 -0.16
C ALA A 152 -18.39 -7.62 0.94
N PHE A 153 -17.72 -7.29 2.04
CA PHE A 153 -17.51 -8.21 3.15
C PHE A 153 -18.80 -8.49 3.92
N TRP A 154 -19.66 -7.49 4.08
CA TRP A 154 -21.01 -7.69 4.60
C TRP A 154 -21.81 -8.64 3.70
N ASN A 155 -21.88 -8.35 2.39
CA ASN A 155 -22.69 -9.09 1.44
C ASN A 155 -22.19 -10.52 1.20
N GLN A 156 -20.88 -10.78 1.24
CA GLN A 156 -20.34 -12.15 1.15
C GLN A 156 -20.57 -12.98 2.42
N SER A 157 -20.90 -12.34 3.54
CA SER A 157 -21.11 -13.01 4.83
C SER A 157 -22.53 -13.54 4.97
N SER A 158 -22.68 -14.62 5.71
CA SER A 158 -23.98 -15.19 6.06
C SER A 158 -24.74 -14.28 7.02
N LYS A 159 -26.06 -14.47 7.14
CA LYS A 159 -26.92 -13.73 8.07
C LYS A 159 -26.40 -13.76 9.54
N PRO A 160 -25.97 -14.91 10.10
CA PRO A 160 -25.41 -14.94 11.45
C PRO A 160 -24.09 -14.16 11.59
N GLU A 161 -23.24 -14.19 10.55
CA GLU A 161 -22.00 -13.42 10.56
C GLU A 161 -22.26 -11.91 10.52
N ARG A 162 -23.16 -11.47 9.64
CA ARG A 162 -23.62 -10.07 9.59
C ARG A 162 -24.21 -9.61 10.93
N PHE A 163 -25.00 -10.47 11.58
CA PHE A 163 -25.55 -10.19 12.90
C PHE A 163 -24.44 -9.95 13.93
N ALA A 164 -23.43 -10.81 13.95
CA ALA A 164 -22.28 -10.64 14.83
C ALA A 164 -21.51 -9.33 14.55
N PHE A 165 -21.33 -8.96 13.28
CA PHE A 165 -20.70 -7.69 12.92
C PHE A 165 -21.52 -6.50 13.39
N PHE A 166 -22.83 -6.55 13.16
CA PHE A 166 -23.77 -5.52 13.57
C PHE A 166 -23.75 -5.29 15.08
N MET A 167 -23.85 -6.37 15.85
CA MET A 167 -23.80 -6.31 17.32
C MET A 167 -22.50 -5.69 17.81
N ARG A 168 -21.37 -6.09 17.21
CA ARG A 168 -20.06 -5.52 17.54
C ARG A 168 -19.93 -4.04 17.19
N PHE A 169 -20.53 -3.60 16.07
CA PHE A 169 -20.60 -2.18 15.75
C PHE A 169 -21.45 -1.40 16.77
N LEU A 170 -22.59 -1.93 17.19
CA LEU A 170 -23.43 -1.27 18.19
C LEU A 170 -22.69 -1.12 19.53
N GLU A 171 -22.00 -2.17 19.99
CA GLU A 171 -21.15 -2.12 21.19
C GLU A 171 -20.05 -1.06 21.07
N LEU A 172 -19.41 -0.99 19.91
CA LEU A 172 -18.38 0.02 19.64
C LEU A 172 -18.94 1.45 19.69
N LEU A 173 -20.10 1.68 19.09
CA LEU A 173 -20.78 2.98 19.10
C LEU A 173 -21.30 3.37 20.49
N ALA A 174 -21.62 2.38 21.33
CA ALA A 174 -22.01 2.57 22.72
C ALA A 174 -20.82 2.72 23.69
N GLY A 175 -19.59 2.88 23.18
CA GLY A 175 -18.40 3.05 24.01
C GLY A 175 -18.04 1.80 24.82
N GLY A 176 -18.38 0.60 24.32
CA GLY A 176 -18.13 -0.69 24.99
C GLY A 176 -19.23 -1.12 25.96
N SER A 177 -20.31 -0.36 26.09
CA SER A 177 -21.51 -0.79 26.81
C SER A 177 -22.42 -1.64 25.92
N ALA A 178 -23.12 -2.61 26.52
CA ALA A 178 -24.12 -3.39 25.80
C ALA A 178 -25.19 -2.43 25.22
N PRO A 179 -25.51 -2.52 23.91
CA PRO A 179 -26.51 -1.65 23.30
C PRO A 179 -27.86 -1.76 24.01
N SER A 180 -28.56 -0.65 24.20
CA SER A 180 -29.96 -0.75 24.67
C SER A 180 -30.82 -1.37 23.56
N ARG A 181 -31.68 -2.35 23.90
CA ARG A 181 -32.64 -3.02 22.98
C ARG A 181 -32.04 -4.06 22.00
N ILE A 182 -30.99 -4.78 22.40
CA ILE A 182 -30.43 -5.92 21.62
C ILE A 182 -31.50 -6.92 21.18
N SER A 183 -32.50 -7.19 22.03
CA SER A 183 -33.57 -8.15 21.77
C SER A 183 -34.48 -7.80 20.60
N LYS A 184 -34.34 -6.62 19.99
CA LYS A 184 -35.13 -6.18 18.83
C LYS A 184 -34.53 -6.58 17.48
N TYR A 185 -33.35 -7.20 17.48
CA TYR A 185 -32.65 -7.53 16.26
C TYR A 185 -32.42 -9.04 16.20
N ALA A 186 -32.72 -9.66 15.06
CA ALA A 186 -32.46 -11.06 14.81
C ALA A 186 -31.45 -11.27 13.69
N SER A 187 -30.90 -12.48 13.61
CA SER A 187 -30.04 -12.87 12.48
C SER A 187 -30.79 -12.79 11.15
N ASP A 188 -32.08 -13.17 11.13
CA ASP A 188 -32.86 -13.21 9.89
C ASP A 188 -33.11 -11.85 9.27
N ASP A 189 -32.96 -10.79 10.07
CA ASP A 189 -33.05 -9.40 9.64
C ASP A 189 -31.80 -8.91 8.88
N MET A 190 -30.70 -9.65 8.90
CA MET A 190 -29.40 -9.16 8.38
C MET A 190 -29.29 -9.27 6.86
N GLU A 191 -30.07 -8.45 6.15
CA GLU A 191 -30.10 -8.40 4.69
C GLU A 191 -28.83 -7.79 4.07
N PRO A 192 -28.55 -8.06 2.79
CA PRO A 192 -27.45 -7.43 2.06
C PRO A 192 -27.59 -5.89 2.05
N ILE A 193 -26.47 -5.18 2.13
CA ILE A 193 -26.42 -3.73 1.91
C ILE A 193 -26.41 -3.49 0.40
N PRO A 194 -27.27 -2.61 -0.15
CA PRO A 194 -27.24 -2.24 -1.56
C PRO A 194 -25.85 -1.73 -1.97
N ALA A 195 -25.29 -2.32 -3.03
CA ALA A 195 -23.94 -2.00 -3.47
C ALA A 195 -23.86 -0.61 -4.15
N GLY A 196 -24.89 -0.20 -4.89
CA GLY A 196 -25.00 1.16 -5.44
C GLY A 196 -23.72 1.63 -6.14
N ASN A 197 -23.10 2.70 -5.63
CA ASN A 197 -21.87 3.28 -6.19
C ASN A 197 -20.64 2.35 -6.16
N TYR A 198 -20.74 1.18 -5.52
CA TYR A 198 -19.68 0.19 -5.38
C TYR A 198 -19.85 -1.04 -6.29
N GLU A 199 -20.92 -1.15 -7.08
CA GLU A 199 -21.19 -2.33 -7.93
C GLU A 199 -20.08 -2.62 -8.94
N GLU A 200 -19.53 -1.59 -9.57
CA GLU A 200 -18.44 -1.70 -10.56
C GLU A 200 -17.05 -1.71 -9.90
N LEU A 201 -16.97 -1.68 -8.57
CA LEU A 201 -15.69 -1.62 -7.87
C LEU A 201 -14.94 -2.94 -8.00
N LEU A 202 -13.83 -2.93 -8.74
CA LEU A 202 -12.94 -4.08 -8.86
C LEU A 202 -12.13 -4.26 -7.56
N ILE A 203 -12.65 -5.06 -6.64
CA ILE A 203 -11.94 -5.45 -5.42
C ILE A 203 -10.90 -6.54 -5.76
N PRO A 204 -9.63 -6.39 -5.36
CA PRO A 204 -8.63 -7.42 -5.58
C PRO A 204 -9.02 -8.75 -4.92
N ALA A 205 -9.04 -9.82 -5.72
CA ALA A 205 -9.41 -11.16 -5.26
C ALA A 205 -8.63 -11.67 -4.03
N PRO A 206 -7.31 -11.38 -3.86
CA PRO A 206 -6.59 -11.79 -2.65
C PRO A 206 -7.17 -11.19 -1.36
N TRP A 207 -7.85 -10.04 -1.44
CA TRP A 207 -8.36 -9.32 -0.28
C TRP A 207 -9.67 -9.95 0.22
N THR A 208 -10.58 -10.28 -0.71
CA THR A 208 -11.83 -11.00 -0.38
C THR A 208 -11.55 -12.46 -0.01
N ALA A 209 -10.61 -13.12 -0.70
CA ALA A 209 -10.20 -14.48 -0.37
C ALA A 209 -9.62 -14.60 1.04
N TYR A 210 -8.84 -13.62 1.49
CA TYR A 210 -8.35 -13.57 2.86
C TYR A 210 -9.49 -13.49 3.88
N PHE A 211 -10.48 -12.63 3.67
CA PHE A 211 -11.64 -12.54 4.57
C PHE A 211 -12.45 -13.83 4.57
N ALA A 212 -12.73 -14.39 3.39
CA ALA A 212 -13.63 -15.54 3.24
C ALA A 212 -13.15 -16.78 4.02
N ARG A 213 -11.84 -16.96 4.18
CA ARG A 213 -11.23 -18.08 4.93
C ARG A 213 -11.16 -17.87 6.45
N LEU A 214 -11.52 -16.71 6.96
CA LEU A 214 -11.48 -16.43 8.40
C LEU A 214 -12.66 -17.08 9.12
N ASP A 215 -12.46 -17.44 10.37
CA ASP A 215 -13.56 -17.76 11.29
C ASP A 215 -14.35 -16.50 11.67
N LEU A 216 -15.53 -16.69 12.24
CA LEU A 216 -16.44 -15.61 12.61
C LEU A 216 -15.79 -14.56 13.52
N ALA A 217 -15.03 -15.00 14.53
CA ALA A 217 -14.39 -14.09 15.48
C ALA A 217 -13.40 -13.16 14.77
N LYS A 218 -12.57 -13.72 13.89
CA LYS A 218 -11.61 -12.95 13.09
C LYS A 218 -12.28 -12.07 12.04
N LYS A 219 -13.37 -12.52 11.40
CA LYS A 219 -14.16 -11.67 10.50
C LYS A 219 -14.72 -10.45 11.24
N ALA A 220 -15.25 -10.66 12.45
CA ALA A 220 -15.79 -9.58 13.27
C ALA A 220 -14.71 -8.59 13.72
N GLU A 221 -13.52 -9.07 14.11
CA GLU A 221 -12.36 -8.20 14.39
C GLU A 221 -11.96 -7.36 13.19
N MET A 222 -11.98 -7.94 12.00
CA MET A 222 -11.59 -7.29 10.76
C MET A 222 -12.62 -6.23 10.33
N MET A 223 -13.91 -6.52 10.46
CA MET A 223 -14.98 -5.53 10.27
C MET A 223 -14.87 -4.37 11.26
N GLN A 224 -14.52 -4.65 12.52
CA GLN A 224 -14.24 -3.63 13.52
C GLN A 224 -13.04 -2.76 13.12
N ASP A 225 -11.94 -3.37 12.66
CA ASP A 225 -10.77 -2.62 12.20
C ASP A 225 -11.10 -1.69 11.05
N MET A 226 -11.92 -2.13 10.10
CA MET A 226 -12.34 -1.31 8.96
C MET A 226 -12.95 0.01 9.41
N TYR A 227 -13.81 -0.04 10.43
CA TYR A 227 -14.42 1.14 11.02
C TYR A 227 -13.43 1.97 11.85
N LEU A 228 -12.61 1.32 12.67
CA LEU A 228 -11.64 2.03 13.52
C LEU A 228 -10.55 2.74 12.71
N LEU A 229 -10.16 2.18 11.57
CA LEU A 229 -9.18 2.76 10.65
C LEU A 229 -9.81 3.74 9.65
N ALA A 230 -11.14 3.85 9.62
CA ALA A 230 -11.85 4.79 8.76
C ALA A 230 -11.69 6.23 9.26
N THR A 231 -11.70 7.18 8.33
CA THR A 231 -11.73 8.61 8.66
C THR A 231 -13.05 8.98 9.36
N PRO A 232 -13.14 10.11 10.08
CA PRO A 232 -14.39 10.53 10.73
C PRO A 232 -15.57 10.69 9.75
N ALA A 233 -15.30 11.14 8.52
CA ALA A 233 -16.31 11.24 7.47
C ALA A 233 -16.81 9.85 7.04
N GLU A 234 -15.89 8.89 6.84
CA GLU A 234 -16.24 7.51 6.50
C GLU A 234 -16.99 6.81 7.64
N GLN A 235 -16.57 7.01 8.90
CA GLN A 235 -17.30 6.50 10.06
C GLN A 235 -18.73 7.04 10.10
N THR A 236 -18.93 8.32 9.79
CA THR A 236 -20.27 8.92 9.69
C THR A 236 -21.10 8.25 8.59
N THR A 237 -20.52 7.99 7.42
CA THR A 237 -21.19 7.26 6.33
C THR A 237 -21.57 5.85 6.77
N ILE A 238 -20.63 5.09 7.36
CA ILE A 238 -20.88 3.73 7.85
C ILE A 238 -22.02 3.75 8.88
N VAL A 239 -22.01 4.68 9.83
CA VAL A 239 -23.08 4.82 10.83
C VAL A 239 -24.41 5.15 10.19
N ASN A 240 -24.45 6.00 9.16
CA ASN A 240 -25.68 6.36 8.47
C ASN A 240 -26.26 5.17 7.69
N ASP A 241 -25.42 4.40 7.00
CA ASP A 241 -25.83 3.17 6.31
C ASP A 241 -26.35 2.14 7.32
N MET A 242 -25.69 2.02 8.47
CA MET A 242 -26.15 1.16 9.55
C MET A 242 -27.48 1.64 10.16
N LYS A 243 -27.69 2.95 10.31
CA LYS A 243 -28.96 3.53 10.76
C LYS A 243 -30.09 3.28 9.78
N TYR A 244 -29.79 3.35 8.48
CA TYR A 244 -30.75 2.99 7.44
C TYR A 244 -31.19 1.54 7.61
N LEU A 245 -30.23 0.60 7.73
CA LEU A 245 -30.52 -0.80 8.01
C LEU A 245 -31.37 -0.94 9.29
N MET A 246 -30.97 -0.32 10.40
CA MET A 246 -31.72 -0.35 11.66
C MET A 246 -33.16 0.17 11.54
N HIS A 247 -33.38 1.23 10.76
CA HIS A 247 -34.69 1.81 10.55
C HIS A 247 -35.59 0.89 9.71
N GLU A 248 -35.06 0.31 8.62
CA GLU A 248 -35.78 -0.68 7.83
C GLU A 248 -36.20 -1.89 8.68
N LEU A 249 -35.29 -2.39 9.52
CA LEU A 249 -35.57 -3.52 10.41
C LEU A 249 -36.59 -3.18 11.49
N SER A 250 -36.47 -1.99 12.11
CA SER A 250 -37.44 -1.51 13.09
C SER A 250 -38.83 -1.29 12.49
N GLY A 251 -38.92 -0.94 11.21
CA GLY A 251 -40.17 -0.80 10.47
C GLY A 251 -40.84 -2.16 10.22
N ARG A 252 -40.07 -3.17 9.80
CA ARG A 252 -40.57 -4.53 9.54
C ARG A 252 -41.03 -5.25 10.82
N ALA A 253 -40.32 -5.06 11.93
CA ALA A 253 -40.73 -5.62 13.23
C ALA A 253 -42.08 -5.08 13.70
N LYS A 254 -42.37 -3.79 13.48
CA LYS A 254 -43.67 -3.19 13.82
C LYS A 254 -44.82 -3.69 12.96
N THR A 255 -44.56 -4.02 11.69
CA THR A 255 -45.60 -4.61 10.82
C THR A 255 -45.88 -6.07 11.23
N ALA A 256 -44.86 -6.85 11.59
CA ALA A 256 -45.05 -8.22 12.08
C ALA A 256 -45.79 -8.30 13.44
N GLU A 257 -45.50 -7.39 14.39
CA GLU A 257 -46.24 -7.31 15.67
C GLU A 257 -47.72 -6.88 15.50
N ASN A 258 -48.04 -6.12 14.45
CA ASN A 258 -49.43 -5.76 14.14
C ASN A 258 -50.17 -6.92 13.48
N ASP A 259 -49.51 -7.69 12.60
CA ASP A 259 -50.10 -8.85 11.93
C ASP A 259 -50.30 -10.06 12.90
N GLU A 260 -49.51 -10.18 13.97
CA GLU A 260 -49.71 -11.18 15.03
C GLU A 260 -50.80 -10.81 16.05
N ASN A 261 -51.18 -9.53 16.17
CA ASN A 261 -52.25 -9.08 17.08
C ASN A 261 -53.64 -9.00 16.42
N ASP A 262 -53.72 -9.16 15.09
CA ASP A 262 -54.95 -9.12 14.30
C ASP A 262 -55.43 -10.53 13.83
N ASN A 263 -54.92 -11.61 14.42
CA ASN A 263 -55.28 -13.00 14.08
C ASN A 263 -55.78 -13.81 15.28
#